data_AF-A0AAI9BA30-F1
#
_entry.id   AF-A0AAI9BA30-F1
#
_cell.length_a   1.000
_cell.length_b   1.000
_cell.length_c   1.000
_cell.angle_alpha   90.00
_cell.angle_beta   90.00
_cell.angle_gamma   90.00
#
_symmetry.space_group_name_H-M   'P 1'
#
loop_
_entity.id
_entity.type
_entity.pdbx_description
1 polymer ?
#
loop_
_entity_poly.entity_id
_entity_poly.type
_entity_poly.pdbx_seq_one_letter_code
_entity_poly.pdbx_strand_id
1 'polypeptide(L)'
;MDKNFILNLSINTTNPKNNKEFLWLSYSMNNLSSVKYERPYWMTLEKRCLSLFMENGYDLQTGVWFCLISTHLYGWEGLAISSWKFADSFVKQKKCWPPVTDAHIRTKILLWYIKNIVPMIQSLPNDEQTYSSLTLLEDSLILLAELEYNLLSGERTIISEMLHEVKRQKNGNYEKSDDYFMEESRHEGLNETSGHVCYNSTQRYKKTCIYYNIIAFISGALVTIFINYLGKPQTALKIRSIMPDSFLSEIVMNYSGCSEYTPDSTDYWTKLSKKIDGFAEELNTIENNGGYITISRLKTIAYDMKKNFLEYDTPVNVRMSNLYNNVYIDKKDIKRELEIIEYNVNKFNCQISELKLKNES
;
A
#
# COMPACT_ATOMS: atom_id res chain seq x y z
N MET A 1 28.83 3.27 -10.55
CA MET A 1 28.86 2.22 -9.52
C MET A 1 30.10 1.36 -9.71
N ASP A 2 30.79 0.89 -8.66
CA ASP A 2 31.88 -0.09 -8.83
C ASP A 2 31.29 -1.50 -8.95
N LYS A 3 31.26 -2.03 -10.18
CA LYS A 3 30.77 -3.38 -10.50
C LYS A 3 31.54 -4.47 -9.77
N ASN A 4 32.87 -4.36 -9.67
CA ASN A 4 33.71 -5.39 -9.08
C ASN A 4 33.52 -5.43 -7.55
N PHE A 5 33.39 -4.27 -6.90
CA PHE A 5 33.03 -4.21 -5.49
C PHE A 5 31.69 -4.89 -5.21
N ILE A 6 30.61 -4.49 -5.91
CA ILE A 6 29.26 -5.01 -5.66
C ILE A 6 29.15 -6.53 -5.88
N LEU A 7 29.75 -7.05 -6.95
CA LEU A 7 29.69 -8.48 -7.24
C LEU A 7 30.46 -9.31 -6.20
N ASN A 8 31.60 -8.83 -5.73
CA ASN A 8 32.48 -9.53 -4.77
C ASN A 8 32.12 -9.30 -3.29
N LEU A 9 31.03 -8.60 -2.96
CA LEU A 9 30.57 -8.46 -1.58
C LEU A 9 30.40 -9.82 -0.89
N SER A 10 30.97 -9.92 0.31
CA SER A 10 30.76 -11.01 1.26
C SER A 10 29.30 -11.10 1.68
N ILE A 11 28.88 -12.23 2.25
CA ILE A 11 27.48 -12.48 2.61
C ILE A 11 27.25 -12.27 4.12
N ASN A 12 26.30 -11.40 4.46
CA ASN A 12 25.81 -11.25 5.82
C ASN A 12 24.92 -12.45 6.17
N THR A 13 25.20 -13.08 7.31
CA THR A 13 24.41 -14.20 7.85
C THR A 13 23.66 -13.84 9.14
N THR A 14 23.84 -12.60 9.62
CA THR A 14 23.30 -12.07 10.88
C THR A 14 22.11 -11.15 10.64
N ASN A 15 21.24 -11.01 11.63
CA ASN A 15 20.05 -10.16 11.54
C ASN A 15 20.41 -8.67 11.67
N PRO A 16 20.27 -7.85 10.60
CA PRO A 16 20.69 -6.45 10.60
C PRO A 16 19.71 -5.53 11.33
N LYS A 17 18.55 -6.01 11.80
CA LYS A 17 17.51 -5.19 12.47
C LYS A 17 17.97 -4.48 13.76
N ASN A 18 19.12 -4.85 14.32
CA ASN A 18 19.72 -4.16 15.46
C ASN A 18 20.70 -3.04 15.05
N ASN A 19 21.04 -2.91 13.76
CA ASN A 19 21.90 -1.85 13.24
C ASN A 19 21.08 -0.57 13.01
N LYS A 20 21.53 0.56 13.59
CA LYS A 20 20.87 1.88 13.46
C LYS A 20 20.76 2.35 12.01
N GLU A 21 21.76 2.08 11.17
CA GLU A 21 21.80 2.49 9.77
C GLU A 21 20.80 1.68 8.94
N PHE A 22 20.67 0.38 9.25
CA PHE A 22 19.65 -0.48 8.67
C PHE A 22 18.23 -0.03 9.06
N LEU A 23 18.00 0.35 10.32
CA LEU A 23 16.70 0.86 10.77
C LEU A 23 16.35 2.20 10.10
N TRP A 24 17.32 3.11 9.97
CA TRP A 24 17.13 4.39 9.27
C TRP A 24 16.83 4.19 7.78
N LEU A 25 17.58 3.30 7.12
CA LEU A 25 17.38 2.95 5.72
C LEU A 25 16.01 2.29 5.52
N SER A 26 15.64 1.34 6.39
CA SER A 26 14.32 0.72 6.42
C SER A 26 13.21 1.75 6.55
N TYR A 27 13.35 2.75 7.43
CA TYR A 27 12.37 3.82 7.56
C TYR A 27 12.24 4.63 6.26
N SER A 28 13.36 5.01 5.65
CA SER A 28 13.37 5.77 4.39
C SER A 28 12.75 4.99 3.23
N MET A 29 13.14 3.73 3.02
CA MET A 29 12.65 2.90 1.92
C MET A 29 11.17 2.50 2.04
N ASN A 30 10.62 2.47 3.26
CA ASN A 30 9.18 2.21 3.48
C ASN A 30 8.32 3.48 3.48
N ASN A 31 8.92 4.67 3.51
CA ASN A 31 8.23 5.97 3.49
C ASN A 31 8.58 6.80 2.23
N LEU A 32 8.95 6.13 1.13
CA LEU A 32 9.06 6.77 -0.17
C LEU A 32 7.68 7.30 -0.60
N SER A 33 7.59 8.62 -0.70
CA SER A 33 6.38 9.33 -1.14
C SER A 33 6.24 9.34 -2.67
N SER A 34 5.09 9.80 -3.18
CA SER A 34 4.89 10.07 -4.61
C SER A 34 5.66 11.29 -5.14
N VAL A 35 6.41 12.01 -4.29
CA VAL A 35 7.26 13.14 -4.71
C VAL A 35 8.51 12.59 -5.39
N LYS A 36 8.89 13.20 -6.52
CA LYS A 36 10.11 12.83 -7.25
C LYS A 36 11.36 13.25 -6.45
N TYR A 37 12.02 12.28 -5.83
CA TYR A 37 13.27 12.50 -5.11
C TYR A 37 14.45 12.82 -6.05
N GLU A 38 15.23 13.83 -5.70
CA GLU A 38 16.42 14.24 -6.46
C GLU A 38 17.62 13.31 -6.24
N ARG A 39 18.60 13.37 -7.16
CA ARG A 39 19.82 12.55 -7.14
C ARG A 39 20.60 12.57 -5.80
N PRO A 40 20.75 13.71 -5.07
CA PRO A 40 21.46 13.72 -3.78
C PRO A 40 20.79 12.87 -2.69
N TYR A 41 19.46 12.73 -2.73
CA TYR A 41 18.73 11.85 -1.81
C TYR A 41 19.10 10.39 -2.07
N TRP A 42 19.04 9.95 -3.34
CA TRP A 42 19.43 8.60 -3.73
C TRP A 42 20.90 8.29 -3.41
N MET A 43 21.82 9.23 -3.62
CA MET A 43 23.23 9.11 -3.20
C MET A 43 23.39 8.93 -1.68
N THR A 44 22.52 9.57 -0.89
CA THR A 44 22.52 9.41 0.58
C THR A 44 22.07 8.00 0.98
N LEU A 45 21.04 7.46 0.30
CA LEU A 45 20.59 6.08 0.51
C LEU A 45 21.66 5.06 0.08
N GLU A 46 22.31 5.29 -1.07
CA GLU A 46 23.40 4.46 -1.58
C GLU A 46 24.55 4.39 -0.58
N LYS A 47 25.04 5.54 -0.10
CA LYS A 47 26.15 5.60 0.86
C LYS A 47 25.89 4.76 2.12
N ARG A 48 24.64 4.73 2.61
CA ARG A 48 24.27 3.90 3.77
C ARG A 48 24.17 2.41 3.42
N CYS A 49 23.64 2.05 2.25
CA CYS A 49 23.68 0.67 1.77
C CYS A 49 25.12 0.15 1.66
N LEU A 50 26.01 0.95 1.08
CA LEU A 50 27.43 0.60 0.94
C LEU A 50 28.12 0.46 2.31
N SER A 51 27.85 1.35 3.28
CA SER A 51 28.36 1.20 4.65
C SER A 51 27.92 -0.12 5.29
N LEU A 52 26.62 -0.45 5.21
CA LEU A 52 26.08 -1.72 5.70
C LEU A 52 26.75 -2.93 5.03
N PHE A 53 26.94 -2.89 3.71
CA PHE A 53 27.63 -3.96 2.98
C PHE A 53 29.11 -4.10 3.36
N MET A 54 29.80 -2.99 3.65
CA MET A 54 31.20 -3.00 4.11
C MET A 54 31.34 -3.52 5.55
N GLU A 55 30.43 -3.15 6.44
CA GLU A 55 30.46 -3.48 7.88
C GLU A 55 29.93 -4.88 8.18
N ASN A 56 28.86 -5.31 7.49
CA ASN A 56 28.12 -6.53 7.80
C ASN A 56 28.10 -7.56 6.67
N GLY A 57 28.46 -7.18 5.44
CA GLY A 57 28.26 -7.97 4.23
C GLY A 57 26.87 -7.75 3.61
N TYR A 58 26.65 -8.37 2.45
CA TYR A 58 25.40 -8.30 1.69
C TYR A 58 24.32 -9.18 2.33
N ASP A 59 23.17 -8.57 2.67
CA ASP A 59 21.93 -9.24 3.01
C ASP A 59 20.83 -8.94 1.97
N LEU A 60 19.81 -9.79 1.85
CA LEU A 60 18.79 -9.66 0.79
C LEU A 60 17.85 -8.47 0.99
N GLN A 61 17.65 -7.99 2.22
CA GLN A 61 16.74 -6.86 2.49
C GLN A 61 17.40 -5.53 2.14
N THR A 62 18.67 -5.32 2.55
CA THR A 62 19.48 -4.19 2.09
C THR A 62 19.77 -4.31 0.60
N GLY A 63 19.98 -5.54 0.11
CA GLY A 63 20.17 -5.89 -1.29
C GLY A 63 19.03 -5.46 -2.20
N VAL A 64 17.77 -5.75 -1.83
CA VAL A 64 16.62 -5.37 -2.66
C VAL A 64 16.41 -3.85 -2.68
N TRP A 65 16.66 -3.15 -1.56
CA TRP A 65 16.63 -1.69 -1.52
C TRP A 65 17.71 -1.08 -2.41
N PHE A 66 18.92 -1.65 -2.38
CA PHE A 66 20.01 -1.26 -3.25
C PHE A 66 19.65 -1.40 -4.74
N CYS A 67 18.88 -2.43 -5.15
CA CYS A 67 18.39 -2.52 -6.53
C CYS A 67 17.61 -1.28 -6.99
N LEU A 68 16.68 -0.79 -6.17
CA LEU A 68 15.92 0.43 -6.49
C LEU A 68 16.84 1.66 -6.53
N ILE A 69 17.73 1.80 -5.54
CA ILE A 69 18.65 2.94 -5.43
C ILE A 69 19.61 2.99 -6.62
N SER A 70 20.23 1.86 -6.99
CA SER A 70 21.11 1.75 -8.15
C SER A 70 20.37 2.02 -9.46
N THR A 71 19.11 1.62 -9.58
CA THR A 71 18.26 1.93 -10.73
C THR A 71 18.05 3.45 -10.88
N HIS A 72 17.76 4.16 -9.79
CA HIS A 72 17.61 5.62 -9.80
C HIS A 72 18.92 6.40 -10.05
N LEU A 73 20.08 5.83 -9.70
CA LEU A 73 21.38 6.50 -9.82
C LEU A 73 22.12 6.21 -11.13
N TYR A 74 21.92 5.03 -11.71
CA TYR A 74 22.73 4.49 -12.82
C TYR A 74 21.89 3.76 -13.89
N GLY A 75 20.57 3.98 -13.93
CA GLY A 75 19.68 3.46 -14.97
C GLY A 75 19.80 1.96 -15.20
N TRP A 76 19.89 1.55 -16.47
CA TRP A 76 19.97 0.15 -16.89
C TRP A 76 21.19 -0.61 -16.36
N GLU A 77 22.36 0.03 -16.26
CA GLU A 77 23.56 -0.62 -15.71
C GLU A 77 23.39 -0.90 -14.21
N GLY A 78 22.89 0.10 -13.46
CA GLY A 78 22.61 -0.04 -12.03
C GLY A 78 21.58 -1.12 -11.76
N LEU A 79 20.47 -1.11 -12.49
CA LEU A 79 19.42 -2.12 -12.45
C LEU A 79 19.98 -3.53 -12.70
N ALA A 80 20.72 -3.73 -13.80
CA ALA A 80 21.19 -5.05 -14.20
C ALA A 80 22.19 -5.65 -13.21
N ILE A 81 23.21 -4.88 -12.79
CA ILE A 81 24.26 -5.39 -11.88
C ILE A 81 23.69 -5.68 -10.49
N SER A 82 22.84 -4.78 -9.97
CA SER A 82 22.24 -4.96 -8.64
C SER A 82 21.24 -6.12 -8.63
N SER A 83 20.40 -6.24 -9.65
CA SER A 83 19.43 -7.35 -9.77
C SER A 83 20.12 -8.70 -9.94
N TRP A 84 21.22 -8.77 -10.69
CA TRP A 84 22.05 -9.97 -10.75
C TRP A 84 22.66 -10.34 -9.39
N LYS A 85 23.31 -9.40 -8.69
CA LYS A 85 23.87 -9.68 -7.35
C LYS A 85 22.78 -10.12 -6.36
N PHE A 86 21.60 -9.51 -6.44
CA PHE A 86 20.43 -9.88 -5.65
C PHE A 86 19.98 -11.31 -5.96
N ALA A 87 19.70 -11.62 -7.23
CA ALA A 87 19.24 -12.93 -7.68
C ALA A 87 20.25 -14.05 -7.36
N ASP A 88 21.54 -13.83 -7.65
CA ASP A 88 22.63 -14.76 -7.35
C ASP A 88 22.72 -15.05 -5.83
N SER A 89 22.69 -13.99 -5.01
CA SER A 89 22.69 -14.13 -3.55
C SER A 89 21.43 -14.79 -3.01
N PHE A 90 20.27 -14.54 -3.64
CA PHE A 90 19.00 -15.12 -3.24
C PHE A 90 18.99 -16.63 -3.53
N VAL A 91 19.40 -17.07 -4.72
CA VAL A 91 19.40 -18.49 -5.11
C VAL A 91 20.55 -19.27 -4.47
N LYS A 92 21.80 -18.81 -4.61
CA LYS A 92 22.99 -19.61 -4.29
C LYS A 92 23.40 -19.50 -2.82
N GLN A 93 23.23 -18.34 -2.20
CA GLN A 93 23.75 -18.07 -0.86
C GLN A 93 22.73 -18.41 0.22
N LYS A 94 22.53 -19.70 0.49
CA LYS A 94 21.51 -20.21 1.43
C LYS A 94 21.57 -19.66 2.87
N LYS A 95 22.76 -19.18 3.28
CA LYS A 95 23.01 -18.54 4.58
C LYS A 95 22.84 -17.01 4.57
N CYS A 96 22.69 -16.39 3.41
CA CYS A 96 22.44 -14.96 3.28
C CYS A 96 21.18 -14.59 4.05
N TRP A 97 21.26 -13.54 4.88
CA TRP A 97 20.13 -13.13 5.70
C TRP A 97 19.03 -12.48 4.82
N PRO A 98 17.74 -12.80 5.06
CA PRO A 98 17.22 -13.83 5.96
C PRO A 98 17.45 -15.24 5.37
N PRO A 99 17.86 -16.22 6.20
CA PRO A 99 18.22 -17.57 5.75
C PRO A 99 17.04 -18.28 5.10
N VAL A 100 17.31 -19.29 4.25
CA VAL A 100 16.28 -20.02 3.47
C VAL A 100 15.15 -20.61 4.35
N THR A 101 15.42 -20.91 5.62
CA THR A 101 14.40 -21.36 6.60
C THR A 101 13.35 -20.31 6.94
N ASP A 102 13.62 -19.02 6.74
CA ASP A 102 12.65 -17.92 6.92
C ASP A 102 12.01 -17.55 5.57
N ALA A 103 11.28 -18.51 5.01
CA ALA A 103 10.61 -18.37 3.72
C ALA A 103 9.66 -17.16 3.69
N HIS A 104 9.00 -16.84 4.81
CA HIS A 104 8.06 -15.72 4.88
C HIS A 104 8.73 -14.34 4.72
N ILE A 105 9.87 -14.06 5.36
CA ILE A 105 10.58 -12.79 5.09
C ILE A 105 11.15 -12.79 3.67
N ARG A 106 11.68 -13.92 3.18
CA ARG A 106 12.20 -14.02 1.80
C ARG A 106 11.12 -13.74 0.76
N THR A 107 9.91 -14.28 0.93
CA THR A 107 8.74 -13.97 0.10
C THR A 107 8.40 -12.48 0.15
N LYS A 108 8.43 -11.84 1.33
CA LYS A 108 8.20 -10.38 1.44
C LYS A 108 9.27 -9.55 0.71
N ILE A 109 10.53 -9.96 0.73
CA ILE A 109 11.62 -9.31 -0.01
C ILE A 109 11.40 -9.45 -1.53
N LEU A 110 11.04 -10.64 -2.02
CA LEU A 110 10.73 -10.86 -3.45
C LEU A 110 9.50 -10.05 -3.90
N LEU A 111 8.44 -10.01 -3.08
CA LEU A 111 7.26 -9.18 -3.34
C LEU A 111 7.59 -7.68 -3.34
N TRP A 112 8.55 -7.23 -2.54
CA TRP A 112 9.05 -5.86 -2.58
C TRP A 112 9.83 -5.59 -3.87
N TYR A 113 10.64 -6.54 -4.36
CA TYR A 113 11.29 -6.44 -5.68
C TYR A 113 10.25 -6.27 -6.79
N ILE A 114 9.24 -7.16 -6.84
CA ILE A 114 8.15 -7.13 -7.82
C ILE A 114 7.41 -5.79 -7.78
N LYS A 115 7.06 -5.31 -6.57
CA LYS A 115 6.29 -4.07 -6.43
C LYS A 115 7.04 -2.81 -6.87
N ASN A 116 8.35 -2.74 -6.64
CA ASN A 116 9.10 -1.47 -6.76
C ASN A 116 10.13 -1.44 -7.90
N ILE A 117 10.69 -2.58 -8.31
CA ILE A 117 11.73 -2.63 -9.36
C ILE A 117 11.12 -2.99 -10.72
N VAL A 118 10.20 -3.95 -10.78
CA VAL A 118 9.61 -4.38 -12.08
C VAL A 118 8.95 -3.22 -12.84
N PRO A 119 8.19 -2.28 -12.21
CA PRO A 119 7.67 -1.10 -12.91
C PRO A 119 8.77 -0.14 -13.41
N MET A 120 9.95 -0.13 -12.80
CA MET A 120 11.06 0.72 -13.25
C MET A 120 11.64 0.24 -14.58
N ILE A 121 11.63 -1.07 -14.84
CA ILE A 121 12.10 -1.65 -16.12
C ILE A 121 11.30 -1.09 -17.31
N GLN A 122 10.02 -0.78 -17.10
CA GLN A 122 9.14 -0.19 -18.12
C GLN A 122 9.24 1.34 -18.22
N SER A 123 9.83 2.01 -17.23
CA SER A 123 9.92 3.49 -17.17
C SER A 123 11.29 4.07 -17.49
N LEU A 124 12.34 3.23 -17.53
CA LEU A 124 13.68 3.67 -17.91
C LEU A 124 13.76 4.03 -19.42
N PRO A 125 14.56 5.04 -19.81
CA PRO A 125 14.74 5.41 -21.21
C PRO A 125 15.33 4.28 -22.05
N ASN A 126 14.77 4.02 -23.24
CA ASN A 126 15.22 2.93 -24.11
C ASN A 126 16.58 3.20 -24.77
N ASP A 127 16.97 4.46 -24.92
CA ASP A 127 18.24 4.92 -25.50
C ASP A 127 19.46 4.71 -24.59
N GLU A 128 19.24 4.57 -23.28
CA GLU A 128 20.28 4.19 -22.31
C GLU A 128 20.48 2.66 -22.19
N GLN A 129 19.75 1.84 -22.96
CA GLN A 129 19.89 0.39 -22.93
C GLN A 129 21.19 -0.07 -23.59
N THR A 130 21.94 -0.96 -22.92
CA THR A 130 23.03 -1.71 -23.55
C THR A 130 22.69 -3.20 -23.63
N TYR A 131 23.16 -3.87 -24.69
CA TYR A 131 23.03 -5.33 -24.82
C TYR A 131 23.58 -6.08 -23.59
N SER A 132 24.66 -5.58 -22.98
CA SER A 132 25.24 -6.17 -21.77
C SER A 132 24.35 -6.03 -20.55
N SER A 133 23.69 -4.88 -20.39
CA SER A 133 22.72 -4.63 -19.30
C SER A 133 21.48 -5.50 -19.47
N LEU A 134 20.94 -5.60 -20.69
CA LEU A 134 19.78 -6.43 -20.99
C LEU A 134 20.07 -7.92 -20.80
N THR A 135 21.24 -8.41 -21.23
CA THR A 135 21.65 -9.81 -21.03
C THR A 135 21.80 -10.14 -19.55
N LEU A 136 22.49 -9.30 -18.78
CA LEU A 136 22.67 -9.52 -17.34
C LEU A 136 21.35 -9.40 -16.55
N LEU A 137 20.44 -8.53 -16.99
CA LEU A 137 19.09 -8.42 -16.44
C LEU A 137 18.26 -9.68 -16.77
N GLU A 138 18.31 -10.18 -18.01
CA GLU A 138 17.67 -11.44 -18.42
C GLU A 138 18.14 -12.62 -17.56
N ASP A 139 19.46 -12.79 -17.39
CA ASP A 139 20.04 -13.82 -16.53
C ASP A 139 19.54 -13.71 -15.07
N SER A 140 19.40 -12.48 -14.56
CA SER A 140 18.86 -12.25 -13.21
C SER A 140 17.36 -12.56 -13.11
N LEU A 141 16.57 -12.23 -14.14
CA LEU A 141 15.13 -12.46 -14.18
C LEU A 141 14.80 -13.95 -14.35
N ILE A 142 15.64 -14.74 -15.02
CA ILE A 142 15.52 -16.21 -15.05
C ILE A 142 15.57 -16.79 -13.63
N LEU A 143 16.59 -16.42 -12.85
CA LEU A 143 16.74 -16.86 -11.45
C LEU A 143 15.59 -16.37 -10.55
N LEU A 144 15.12 -15.14 -10.77
CA LEU A 144 14.02 -14.57 -9.98
C LEU A 144 12.65 -15.16 -10.35
N ALA A 145 12.43 -15.57 -11.61
CA ALA A 145 11.20 -16.25 -12.04
C ALA A 145 11.10 -17.66 -11.44
N GLU A 146 12.22 -18.39 -11.34
CA GLU A 146 12.26 -19.66 -10.60
C GLU A 146 11.95 -19.47 -9.10
N LEU A 147 12.43 -18.38 -8.50
CA LEU A 147 12.08 -18.02 -7.12
C LEU A 147 10.62 -17.59 -6.96
N GLU A 148 10.04 -16.88 -7.94
CA GLU A 148 8.62 -16.49 -7.97
C GLU A 148 7.74 -17.74 -7.95
N TYR A 149 8.00 -18.69 -8.85
CA TYR A 149 7.29 -19.96 -8.93
C TYR A 149 7.36 -20.74 -7.60
N ASN A 150 8.57 -20.90 -7.04
CA ASN A 150 8.80 -21.69 -5.84
C ASN A 150 8.26 -21.04 -4.54
N LEU A 151 8.27 -19.71 -4.42
CA LEU A 151 7.82 -19.01 -3.20
C LEU A 151 6.36 -18.56 -3.23
N LEU A 152 5.78 -18.37 -4.42
CA LEU A 152 4.38 -17.93 -4.62
C LEU A 152 3.49 -19.05 -5.17
N SER A 153 3.94 -20.31 -5.15
CA SER A 153 3.20 -21.49 -5.60
C SER A 153 2.64 -21.40 -7.03
N GLY A 154 3.29 -20.62 -7.91
CA GLY A 154 2.86 -20.38 -9.27
C GLY A 154 1.62 -19.48 -9.44
N GLU A 155 1.08 -18.86 -8.38
CA GLU A 155 -0.10 -17.98 -8.48
C GLU A 155 0.18 -16.64 -9.20
N ARG A 156 1.46 -16.30 -9.37
CA ARG A 156 1.94 -15.01 -9.91
C ARG A 156 3.05 -15.26 -10.92
N THR A 157 2.98 -14.56 -12.05
CA THR A 157 3.86 -14.71 -13.22
C THR A 157 4.57 -13.41 -13.60
N ILE A 158 4.64 -12.44 -12.70
CA ILE A 158 5.01 -11.04 -13.02
C ILE A 158 6.49 -10.94 -13.44
N ILE A 159 7.38 -11.72 -12.81
CA ILE A 159 8.80 -11.76 -13.20
C ILE A 159 8.97 -12.54 -14.51
N SER A 160 8.15 -13.57 -14.72
CA SER A 160 8.14 -14.34 -15.98
C SER A 160 7.68 -13.49 -17.17
N GLU A 161 6.61 -12.71 -17.02
CA GLU A 161 6.14 -11.74 -18.00
C GLU A 161 7.21 -10.68 -18.31
N MET A 162 7.87 -10.16 -17.28
CA MET A 162 8.96 -9.19 -17.45
C MET A 162 10.20 -9.79 -18.14
N LEU A 163 10.50 -11.07 -17.89
CA LEU A 163 11.56 -11.79 -18.60
C LEU A 163 11.27 -11.91 -20.10
N HIS A 164 10.00 -12.14 -20.49
CA HIS A 164 9.60 -12.12 -21.90
C HIS A 164 9.75 -10.72 -22.52
N GLU A 165 9.43 -9.66 -21.78
CA GLU A 165 9.60 -8.28 -22.22
C GLU A 165 11.09 -7.93 -22.45
N VAL A 166 11.97 -8.22 -21.50
CA VAL A 166 13.42 -7.96 -21.62
C VAL A 166 14.03 -8.74 -22.78
N LYS A 167 13.62 -10.01 -22.98
CA LYS A 167 14.03 -10.81 -24.16
C LYS A 167 13.61 -10.16 -25.48
N ARG A 168 12.38 -9.64 -25.56
CA ARG A 168 11.88 -8.92 -26.73
C ARG A 168 12.68 -7.64 -27.00
N GLN A 169 12.97 -6.86 -25.97
CA GLN A 169 13.79 -5.64 -26.09
C GLN A 169 15.23 -5.94 -26.53
N LYS A 170 15.85 -7.00 -25.99
CA LYS A 170 17.19 -7.44 -26.40
C LYS A 170 17.23 -7.83 -27.87
N ASN A 171 16.26 -8.60 -28.36
CA ASN A 171 16.18 -9.02 -29.76
C ASN A 171 15.90 -7.81 -30.68
N GLY A 172 14.96 -6.94 -30.30
CA GLY A 172 14.66 -5.72 -31.06
C GLY A 172 15.87 -4.78 -31.17
N ASN A 173 16.67 -4.61 -30.10
CA ASN A 173 17.90 -3.82 -30.16
C ASN A 173 19.03 -4.48 -30.96
N TYR A 174 19.00 -5.80 -31.13
CA TYR A 174 19.92 -6.53 -32.01
C TYR A 174 19.54 -6.38 -33.49
N GLU A 175 18.24 -6.32 -33.82
CA GLU A 175 17.76 -6.04 -35.17
C GLU A 175 17.91 -4.55 -35.55
N LYS A 176 17.79 -3.64 -34.57
CA LYS A 176 17.87 -2.19 -34.78
C LYS A 176 19.28 -1.64 -35.05
N SER A 177 20.34 -2.46 -34.97
CA SER A 177 21.66 -2.09 -35.51
C SER A 177 21.72 -2.17 -37.03
N ASP A 178 20.85 -2.97 -37.64
CA ASP A 178 20.99 -3.41 -39.04
C ASP A 178 19.98 -2.73 -39.98
N ASP A 179 18.93 -2.07 -39.45
CA ASP A 179 17.84 -1.50 -40.26
C ASP A 179 17.52 -0.04 -39.88
N TYR A 180 18.00 0.90 -40.69
CA TYR A 180 17.80 2.35 -40.56
C TYR A 180 17.34 2.96 -41.89
N PHE A 181 16.06 2.81 -42.26
CA PHE A 181 15.43 3.66 -43.30
C PHE A 181 13.89 3.81 -43.16
N MET A 182 13.44 5.07 -43.28
CA MET A 182 12.09 5.59 -43.64
C MET A 182 10.91 5.57 -42.64
N GLU A 183 10.57 6.80 -42.19
CA GLU A 183 9.27 7.55 -42.30
C GLU A 183 8.04 6.88 -42.95
N GLU A 184 6.79 7.34 -42.80
CA GLU A 184 6.06 8.26 -41.88
C GLU A 184 4.55 8.04 -42.20
N SER A 185 3.61 8.30 -41.27
CA SER A 185 2.40 9.16 -41.50
C SER A 185 1.20 8.90 -40.58
N ARG A 186 0.37 9.94 -40.46
CA ARG A 186 -0.73 10.14 -39.51
C ARG A 186 -2.08 10.10 -40.25
N HIS A 187 -3.20 9.79 -39.55
CA HIS A 187 -4.23 10.79 -39.17
C HIS A 187 -5.56 10.19 -38.64
N GLU A 188 -6.30 11.03 -37.92
CA GLU A 188 -7.60 10.81 -37.29
C GLU A 188 -8.79 11.07 -38.24
N GLY A 189 -10.02 10.69 -37.85
CA GLY A 189 -11.26 11.12 -38.52
C GLY A 189 -12.54 10.65 -37.81
N LEU A 190 -13.52 11.54 -37.63
CA LEU A 190 -14.68 11.41 -36.72
C LEU A 190 -16.05 11.58 -37.42
N ASN A 191 -17.12 11.20 -36.69
CA ASN A 191 -18.54 11.67 -36.74
C ASN A 191 -19.65 10.87 -37.49
N GLU A 192 -20.68 10.52 -36.70
CA GLU A 192 -22.15 10.79 -36.79
C GLU A 192 -22.86 11.01 -38.17
N THR A 193 -24.17 10.77 -38.39
CA THR A 193 -25.36 11.01 -37.52
C THR A 193 -26.67 10.29 -37.97
N SER A 194 -27.62 10.09 -37.03
CA SER A 194 -29.10 10.29 -37.08
C SER A 194 -30.06 9.63 -38.12
N GLY A 195 -31.29 9.24 -37.67
CA GLY A 195 -32.45 8.93 -38.53
C GLY A 195 -33.78 8.56 -37.80
N HIS A 196 -34.91 9.20 -38.17
CA HIS A 196 -36.17 9.29 -37.38
C HIS A 196 -37.43 9.50 -38.29
N VAL A 197 -38.71 9.20 -37.95
CA VAL A 197 -39.35 8.44 -36.82
C VAL A 197 -40.86 8.11 -37.10
N CYS A 198 -41.37 6.95 -36.65
CA CYS A 198 -42.80 6.63 -36.32
C CYS A 198 -43.92 6.69 -37.42
N TYR A 199 -45.21 6.30 -37.20
CA TYR A 199 -46.02 5.88 -36.01
C TYR A 199 -47.26 5.00 -36.39
N ASN A 200 -47.89 4.36 -35.38
CA ASN A 200 -49.35 4.08 -35.14
C ASN A 200 -49.91 2.65 -35.46
N SER A 201 -50.94 2.08 -34.77
CA SER A 201 -51.73 2.48 -33.56
C SER A 201 -52.28 1.25 -32.80
N THR A 202 -52.70 1.41 -31.53
CA THR A 202 -54.02 0.93 -30.98
C THR A 202 -54.14 1.22 -29.49
N GLN A 203 -55.24 1.86 -29.06
CA GLN A 203 -55.42 2.31 -27.68
C GLN A 203 -56.90 2.33 -27.26
N ARG A 204 -57.29 1.53 -26.24
CA ARG A 204 -58.33 1.93 -25.26
C ARG A 204 -58.41 1.15 -23.94
N TYR A 205 -57.98 -0.11 -23.87
CA TYR A 205 -58.10 -0.91 -22.63
C TYR A 205 -56.92 -0.82 -21.63
N LYS A 206 -55.82 -0.13 -21.97
CA LYS A 206 -54.60 -0.06 -21.13
C LYS A 206 -54.57 1.10 -20.10
N LYS A 207 -55.38 2.15 -20.25
CA LYS A 207 -55.20 3.40 -19.45
C LYS A 207 -55.38 3.22 -17.94
N THR A 208 -56.36 2.44 -17.49
CA THR A 208 -56.64 2.25 -16.06
C THR A 208 -55.55 1.44 -15.35
N CYS A 209 -55.03 0.40 -15.99
CA CYS A 209 -53.96 -0.43 -15.43
C CYS A 209 -52.60 0.30 -15.43
N ILE A 210 -52.32 1.13 -16.45
CA ILE A 210 -51.12 1.98 -16.47
C ILE A 210 -51.16 3.01 -15.33
N TYR A 211 -52.31 3.62 -15.03
CA TYR A 211 -52.41 4.64 -13.99
C TYR A 211 -52.11 4.11 -12.57
N TYR A 212 -52.66 2.95 -12.21
CA TYR A 212 -52.35 2.30 -10.92
C TYR A 212 -50.88 1.86 -10.82
N ASN A 213 -50.29 1.33 -11.89
CA ASN A 213 -48.87 0.97 -11.89
C ASN A 213 -47.94 2.20 -11.81
N ILE A 214 -48.30 3.32 -12.45
CA ILE A 214 -47.56 4.58 -12.32
C ILE A 214 -47.67 5.14 -10.90
N ILE A 215 -48.84 5.12 -10.27
CA ILE A 215 -48.99 5.57 -8.87
C ILE A 215 -48.20 4.69 -7.92
N ALA A 216 -48.25 3.36 -8.08
CA ALA A 216 -47.46 2.43 -7.27
C ALA A 216 -45.94 2.60 -7.48
N PHE A 217 -45.50 2.89 -8.70
CA PHE A 217 -44.11 3.19 -9.01
C PHE A 217 -43.66 4.52 -8.40
N ILE A 218 -44.48 5.57 -8.50
CA ILE A 218 -44.20 6.89 -7.89
C ILE A 218 -44.20 6.78 -6.36
N SER A 219 -45.14 6.06 -5.75
CA SER A 219 -45.16 5.88 -4.29
C SER A 219 -43.95 5.05 -3.81
N GLY A 220 -43.59 3.99 -4.53
CA GLY A 220 -42.37 3.21 -4.26
C GLY A 220 -41.09 4.04 -4.39
N ALA A 221 -40.99 4.87 -5.43
CA ALA A 221 -39.86 5.78 -5.62
C ALA A 221 -39.79 6.85 -4.51
N LEU A 222 -40.92 7.46 -4.15
CA LEU A 222 -40.99 8.45 -3.06
C LEU A 222 -40.65 7.83 -1.70
N VAL A 223 -41.14 6.62 -1.41
CA VAL A 223 -40.77 5.87 -0.19
C VAL A 223 -39.27 5.55 -0.19
N THR A 224 -38.69 5.14 -1.32
CA THR A 224 -37.24 4.87 -1.43
C THR A 224 -36.42 6.14 -1.22
N ILE A 225 -36.82 7.27 -1.81
CA ILE A 225 -36.17 8.57 -1.63
C ILE A 225 -36.27 9.02 -0.17
N PHE A 226 -37.43 8.85 0.47
CA PHE A 226 -37.68 9.24 1.86
C PHE A 226 -36.86 8.39 2.84
N ILE A 227 -36.82 7.07 2.64
CA ILE A 227 -35.98 6.14 3.41
C ILE A 227 -34.49 6.50 3.24
N ASN A 228 -34.03 6.75 2.02
CA ASN A 228 -32.64 7.15 1.74
C ASN A 228 -32.29 8.54 2.36
N TYR A 229 -33.27 9.45 2.45
CA TYR A 229 -33.10 10.75 3.10
C TYR A 229 -33.01 10.63 4.64
N LEU A 230 -33.83 9.76 5.23
CA LEU A 230 -33.83 9.47 6.67
C LEU A 230 -32.61 8.65 7.11
N GLY A 231 -32.08 7.77 6.26
CA GLY A 231 -30.86 7.00 6.53
C GLY A 231 -29.59 7.84 6.67
N LYS A 232 -29.62 9.14 6.38
CA LYS A 232 -28.48 10.03 6.56
C LYS A 232 -28.30 10.39 8.05
N PRO A 233 -27.12 10.15 8.65
CA PRO A 233 -26.85 10.48 10.06
C PRO A 233 -27.15 11.94 10.44
N GLN A 234 -26.88 12.91 9.55
CA GLN A 234 -27.25 14.32 9.77
C GLN A 234 -28.77 14.53 9.92
N THR A 235 -29.58 13.87 9.07
CA THR A 235 -31.05 13.96 9.13
C THR A 235 -31.56 13.34 10.42
N ALA A 236 -31.02 12.18 10.79
CA ALA A 236 -31.36 11.48 12.02
C ALA A 236 -31.08 12.32 13.27
N LEU A 237 -29.88 12.91 13.35
CA LEU A 237 -29.49 13.78 14.45
C LEU A 237 -30.35 15.07 14.51
N LYS A 238 -30.68 15.70 13.37
CA LYS A 238 -31.62 16.84 13.32
C LYS A 238 -33.01 16.43 13.85
N ILE A 239 -33.54 15.28 13.42
CA ILE A 239 -34.84 14.77 13.91
C ILE A 239 -34.80 14.49 15.41
N ARG A 240 -33.73 13.84 15.92
CA ARG A 240 -33.54 13.57 17.36
C ARG A 240 -33.48 14.85 18.18
N SER A 241 -32.90 15.92 17.66
CA SER A 241 -32.83 17.23 18.35
C SER A 241 -34.18 17.97 18.41
N ILE A 242 -35.09 17.72 17.46
CA ILE A 242 -36.41 18.35 17.41
C ILE A 242 -37.46 17.53 18.17
N MET A 243 -37.38 16.20 18.08
CA MET A 243 -38.33 15.26 18.70
C MET A 243 -37.58 14.18 19.51
N PRO A 244 -36.93 14.54 20.64
CA PRO A 244 -36.35 13.56 21.55
C PRO A 244 -37.43 12.56 22.03
N ASP A 245 -37.00 11.33 22.29
CA ASP A 245 -37.81 10.25 22.87
C ASP A 245 -39.09 9.89 22.10
N SER A 246 -39.14 10.21 20.80
CA SER A 246 -40.20 9.79 19.89
C SER A 246 -39.86 8.47 19.17
N PHE A 247 -40.87 7.65 18.89
CA PHE A 247 -40.75 6.40 18.12
C PHE A 247 -40.11 6.61 16.73
N LEU A 248 -40.39 7.75 16.08
CA LEU A 248 -39.76 8.11 14.81
C LEU A 248 -38.28 8.46 14.97
N SER A 249 -37.90 9.15 16.06
CA SER A 249 -36.49 9.40 16.39
C SER A 249 -35.75 8.08 16.61
N GLU A 250 -36.30 7.15 17.38
CA GLU A 250 -35.70 5.82 17.61
C GLU A 250 -35.49 5.04 16.31
N ILE A 251 -36.52 4.94 15.46
CA ILE A 251 -36.41 4.28 14.14
C ILE A 251 -35.33 4.92 13.28
N VAL A 252 -35.32 6.25 13.16
CA VAL A 252 -34.40 6.95 12.25
C VAL A 252 -32.96 6.92 12.79
N MET A 253 -32.77 6.99 14.11
CA MET A 253 -31.45 6.81 14.74
C MET A 253 -30.93 5.37 14.57
N ASN A 254 -31.79 4.36 14.65
CA ASN A 254 -31.39 2.97 14.39
C ASN A 254 -31.08 2.74 12.90
N TYR A 255 -31.93 3.24 12.00
CA TYR A 255 -31.77 3.09 10.55
C TYR A 255 -30.54 3.85 9.99
N SER A 256 -30.11 4.93 10.65
CA SER A 256 -28.86 5.65 10.34
C SER A 256 -27.60 5.09 11.02
N GLY A 257 -27.73 4.04 11.85
CA GLY A 257 -26.60 3.44 12.58
C GLY A 257 -26.07 4.27 13.75
N CYS A 258 -26.83 5.26 14.22
CA CYS A 258 -26.43 6.20 15.27
C CYS A 258 -27.17 5.98 16.62
N SER A 259 -27.89 4.88 16.79
CA SER A 259 -28.66 4.56 18.00
C SER A 259 -27.79 4.46 19.26
N GLU A 260 -26.68 3.71 19.19
CA GLU A 260 -25.71 3.53 20.29
C GLU A 260 -24.71 4.70 20.44
N TYR A 261 -24.95 5.83 19.76
CA TYR A 261 -24.03 6.95 19.77
C TYR A 261 -23.99 7.68 21.12
N THR A 262 -22.85 7.58 21.81
CA THR A 262 -22.44 8.53 22.85
C THR A 262 -21.28 9.40 22.33
N PRO A 263 -21.32 10.74 22.54
CA PRO A 263 -20.20 11.63 22.25
C PRO A 263 -19.10 11.47 23.31
N ASP A 264 -18.43 10.32 23.31
CA ASP A 264 -17.24 10.09 24.13
C ASP A 264 -16.02 10.75 23.47
N SER A 265 -15.53 11.82 24.09
CA SER A 265 -14.38 12.60 23.66
C SER A 265 -13.05 12.12 24.27
N THR A 266 -12.96 10.86 24.70
CA THR A 266 -11.72 10.30 25.25
C THR A 266 -10.60 10.33 24.21
N ASP A 267 -9.70 11.30 24.36
CA ASP A 267 -8.61 11.55 23.42
C ASP A 267 -7.42 10.60 23.68
N TYR A 268 -7.48 9.44 23.02
CA TYR A 268 -6.46 8.39 23.05
C TYR A 268 -5.10 8.89 22.51
N TRP A 269 -5.13 9.75 21.49
CA TRP A 269 -3.91 10.27 20.85
C TRP A 269 -3.18 11.26 21.76
N THR A 270 -3.89 12.20 22.39
CA THR A 270 -3.29 13.11 23.37
C THR A 270 -2.75 12.37 24.60
N LYS A 271 -3.47 11.34 25.10
CA LYS A 271 -2.96 10.48 26.19
C LYS A 271 -1.65 9.76 25.80
N LEU A 272 -1.55 9.28 24.56
CA LEU A 272 -0.35 8.59 24.06
C LEU A 272 0.79 9.56 23.81
N SER A 273 0.55 10.68 23.12
CA SER A 273 1.54 11.74 22.89
C SER A 273 2.17 12.17 24.20
N LYS A 274 1.35 12.52 25.20
CA LYS A 274 1.83 12.94 26.52
C LYS A 274 2.76 11.93 27.20
N LYS A 275 2.59 10.62 26.99
CA LYS A 275 3.53 9.59 27.49
C LYS A 275 4.83 9.52 26.68
N ILE A 276 4.78 9.76 25.36
CA ILE A 276 5.96 9.82 24.49
C ILE A 276 6.76 11.09 24.77
N ASP A 277 6.08 12.23 24.86
CA ASP A 277 6.66 13.54 25.15
C ASP A 277 7.34 13.55 26.53
N GLY A 278 6.67 13.04 27.57
CA GLY A 278 7.26 12.89 28.90
C GLY A 278 8.43 11.91 28.97
N PHE A 279 8.47 10.89 28.10
CA PHE A 279 9.65 10.02 27.99
C PHE A 279 10.83 10.71 27.30
N ALA A 280 10.57 11.50 26.24
CA ALA A 280 11.59 12.31 25.60
C ALA A 280 12.18 13.37 26.57
N GLU A 281 11.33 13.97 27.42
CA GLU A 281 11.76 14.89 28.48
C GLU A 281 12.62 14.19 29.56
N GLU A 282 12.26 12.96 29.97
CA GLU A 282 13.09 12.14 30.87
C GLU A 282 14.46 11.86 30.25
N LEU A 283 14.53 11.51 28.95
CA LEU A 283 15.79 11.27 28.25
C LEU A 283 16.65 12.53 28.11
N ASN A 284 16.08 13.66 27.69
CA ASN A 284 16.79 14.95 27.59
C ASN A 284 17.35 15.38 28.95
N THR A 285 16.60 15.14 30.04
CA THR A 285 17.05 15.43 31.41
C THR A 285 18.21 14.54 31.83
N ILE A 286 18.20 13.26 31.44
CA ILE A 286 19.30 12.32 31.71
C ILE A 286 20.55 12.71 30.91
N GLU A 287 20.42 13.07 29.63
CA GLU A 287 21.52 13.51 28.77
C GLU A 287 22.19 14.79 29.31
N ASN A 288 21.41 15.83 29.59
CA ASN A 288 21.92 17.11 30.12
C ASN A 288 22.64 16.98 31.47
N ASN A 289 22.23 16.02 32.32
CA ASN A 289 22.81 15.79 33.63
C ASN A 289 23.91 14.71 33.65
N GLY A 290 24.28 14.15 32.49
CA GLY A 290 25.29 13.06 32.40
C GLY A 290 24.87 11.76 33.09
N GLY A 291 23.56 11.53 33.24
CA GLY A 291 23.01 10.34 33.87
C GLY A 291 22.97 9.12 32.93
N TYR A 292 22.37 8.03 33.41
CA TYR A 292 22.11 6.84 32.60
C TYR A 292 20.72 6.28 32.86
N ILE A 293 20.11 5.69 31.83
CA ILE A 293 18.84 4.97 31.93
C ILE A 293 19.10 3.45 31.94
N THR A 294 18.43 2.72 32.82
CA THR A 294 18.60 1.26 32.91
C THR A 294 17.73 0.53 31.89
N ILE A 295 18.18 -0.64 31.44
CA ILE A 295 17.38 -1.55 30.60
C ILE A 295 16.04 -1.91 31.27
N SER A 296 16.02 -2.01 32.60
CA SER A 296 14.77 -2.25 33.34
C SER A 296 13.79 -1.08 33.23
N ARG A 297 14.28 0.17 33.38
CA ARG A 297 13.45 1.38 33.21
C ARG A 297 12.89 1.48 31.80
N LEU A 298 13.72 1.23 30.77
CA LEU A 298 13.29 1.18 29.38
C LEU A 298 12.20 0.12 29.13
N LYS A 299 12.33 -1.09 29.71
CA LYS A 299 11.31 -2.14 29.63
C LYS A 299 10.00 -1.71 30.29
N THR A 300 10.04 -1.05 31.45
CA THR A 300 8.83 -0.53 32.11
C THR A 300 8.12 0.51 31.24
N ILE A 301 8.85 1.48 30.68
CA ILE A 301 8.28 2.55 29.85
C ILE A 301 7.66 1.96 28.58
N ALA A 302 8.36 1.05 27.89
CA ALA A 302 7.83 0.36 26.72
C ALA A 302 6.60 -0.51 27.04
N TYR A 303 6.57 -1.14 28.21
CA TYR A 303 5.41 -1.88 28.70
C TYR A 303 4.22 -0.96 28.98
N ASP A 304 4.43 0.19 29.63
CA ASP A 304 3.38 1.15 29.94
C ASP A 304 2.81 1.86 28.71
N MET A 305 3.63 2.07 27.66
CA MET A 305 3.17 2.51 26.35
C MET A 305 2.35 1.42 25.65
N LYS A 306 2.83 0.17 25.66
CA LYS A 306 2.10 -0.98 25.09
C LYS A 306 0.79 -1.26 25.84
N LYS A 307 0.75 -1.10 27.16
CA LYS A 307 -0.46 -1.27 27.96
C LYS A 307 -1.52 -0.24 27.57
N ASN A 308 -1.14 1.04 27.43
CA ASN A 308 -2.03 2.08 26.91
C ASN A 308 -2.55 1.75 25.51
N PHE A 309 -1.70 1.18 24.63
CA PHE A 309 -2.12 0.76 23.29
C PHE A 309 -3.12 -0.39 23.30
N LEU A 310 -3.04 -1.30 24.28
CA LEU A 310 -3.94 -2.46 24.44
C LEU A 310 -5.21 -2.16 25.26
N GLU A 311 -5.30 -1.00 25.89
CA GLU A 311 -6.51 -0.53 26.60
C GLU A 311 -7.62 -0.13 25.61
N TYR A 312 -7.28 0.13 24.36
CA TYR A 312 -8.17 0.69 23.34
C TYR A 312 -8.35 -0.24 22.14
N ASP A 313 -9.46 -0.05 21.43
CA ASP A 313 -9.78 -0.82 20.24
C ASP A 313 -8.74 -0.64 19.13
N THR A 314 -8.44 -1.73 18.42
CA THR A 314 -7.52 -1.67 17.28
C THR A 314 -8.10 -0.74 16.20
N PRO A 315 -7.36 0.28 15.72
CA PRO A 315 -7.87 1.24 14.74
C PRO A 315 -8.36 0.59 13.44
N VAL A 316 -9.40 1.15 12.84
CA VAL A 316 -10.06 0.62 11.63
C VAL A 316 -9.06 0.39 10.47
N ASN A 317 -8.11 1.31 10.26
CA ASN A 317 -7.08 1.16 9.23
C ASN A 317 -6.12 -0.02 9.51
N VAL A 318 -5.86 -0.33 10.79
CA VAL A 318 -5.03 -1.48 11.18
C VAL A 318 -5.80 -2.78 11.01
N ARG A 319 -7.07 -2.85 11.42
CA ARG A 319 -7.96 -4.00 11.19
C ARG A 319 -8.10 -4.32 9.70
N MET A 320 -8.37 -3.28 8.89
CA MET A 320 -8.46 -3.38 7.43
C MET A 320 -7.14 -3.86 6.80
N SER A 321 -6.01 -3.31 7.23
CA SER A 321 -4.68 -3.77 6.78
C SER A 321 -4.40 -5.23 7.15
N ASN A 322 -4.84 -5.68 8.33
CA ASN A 322 -4.72 -7.08 8.75
C ASN A 322 -5.50 -8.01 7.82
N LEU A 323 -6.77 -7.67 7.50
CA LEU A 323 -7.61 -8.43 6.57
C LEU A 323 -7.02 -8.51 5.16
N TYR A 324 -6.39 -7.45 4.65
CA TYR A 324 -5.74 -7.48 3.33
C TYR A 324 -4.45 -8.30 3.28
N ASN A 325 -3.69 -8.37 4.39
CA ASN A 325 -2.32 -8.90 4.37
C ASN A 325 -2.15 -10.30 4.98
N ASN A 326 -3.12 -10.81 5.75
CA ASN A 326 -3.06 -12.14 6.33
C ASN A 326 -3.95 -13.15 5.57
N VAL A 327 -3.30 -14.00 4.77
CA VAL A 327 -3.93 -15.02 3.92
C VAL A 327 -4.55 -16.18 4.73
N TYR A 328 -4.24 -16.28 6.03
CA TYR A 328 -4.62 -17.40 6.91
C TYR A 328 -5.70 -17.06 7.95
N ILE A 329 -6.51 -16.02 7.75
CA ILE A 329 -7.63 -15.69 8.66
C ILE A 329 -8.84 -16.59 8.35
N ASP A 330 -9.46 -17.18 9.38
CA ASP A 330 -10.68 -17.96 9.20
C ASP A 330 -11.86 -17.10 8.74
N LYS A 331 -12.78 -17.68 7.97
CA LYS A 331 -13.96 -16.96 7.43
C LYS A 331 -14.84 -16.35 8.54
N LYS A 332 -14.92 -16.98 9.71
CA LYS A 332 -15.64 -16.47 10.89
C LYS A 332 -14.96 -15.24 11.47
N ASP A 333 -13.63 -15.23 11.51
CA ASP A 333 -12.84 -14.12 12.02
C ASP A 333 -12.87 -12.93 11.04
N ILE A 334 -12.83 -13.20 9.72
CA ILE A 334 -13.07 -12.17 8.69
C ILE A 334 -14.44 -11.51 8.89
N LYS A 335 -15.51 -12.30 9.07
CA LYS A 335 -16.87 -11.75 9.29
C LYS A 335 -16.92 -10.86 10.54
N ARG A 336 -16.35 -11.34 11.66
CA ARG A 336 -16.29 -10.60 12.92
C ARG A 336 -15.54 -9.27 12.78
N GLU A 337 -14.38 -9.27 12.12
CA GLU A 337 -13.61 -8.05 11.91
C GLU A 337 -14.33 -7.06 10.97
N LEU A 338 -15.04 -7.55 9.94
CA LEU A 338 -15.88 -6.71 9.10
C LEU A 338 -17.04 -6.06 9.87
N GLU A 339 -17.73 -6.80 10.74
CA GLU A 339 -18.79 -6.27 11.62
C GLU A 339 -18.24 -5.16 12.54
N ILE A 340 -17.05 -5.35 13.11
CA ILE A 340 -16.37 -4.35 13.97
C ILE A 340 -15.94 -3.12 13.15
N ILE A 341 -15.45 -3.31 11.91
CA ILE A 341 -15.08 -2.21 11.02
C ILE A 341 -16.31 -1.38 10.63
N GLU A 342 -17.40 -2.03 10.23
CA GLU A 342 -18.65 -1.39 9.82
C GLU A 342 -19.26 -0.56 10.97
N TYR A 343 -19.33 -1.14 12.17
CA TYR A 343 -19.76 -0.43 13.38
C TYR A 343 -18.92 0.84 13.65
N ASN A 344 -17.59 0.73 13.60
CA ASN A 344 -16.72 1.88 13.83
C ASN A 344 -16.82 2.96 12.74
N VAL A 345 -16.98 2.56 11.47
CA VAL A 345 -17.22 3.51 10.35
C VAL A 345 -18.54 4.25 10.55
N ASN A 346 -19.61 3.55 10.94
CA ASN A 346 -20.90 4.17 11.26
C ASN A 346 -20.78 5.15 12.43
N LYS A 347 -20.09 4.77 13.52
CA LYS A 347 -19.79 5.65 14.66
C LYS A 347 -19.07 6.94 14.23
N PHE A 348 -18.04 6.84 13.37
CA PHE A 348 -17.35 8.02 12.83
C PHE A 348 -18.27 8.89 11.95
N ASN A 349 -19.13 8.28 11.13
CA ASN A 349 -20.10 9.01 10.31
C ASN A 349 -21.12 9.79 11.17
N CYS A 350 -21.55 9.24 12.32
CA CYS A 350 -22.38 9.94 13.30
C CYS A 350 -21.63 11.13 13.93
N GLN A 351 -20.38 10.94 14.39
CA GLN A 351 -19.54 12.00 14.96
C GLN A 351 -19.31 13.16 13.99
N ILE A 352 -18.90 12.85 12.75
CA ILE A 352 -18.70 13.85 11.69
C ILE A 352 -20.00 14.61 11.41
N SER A 353 -21.14 13.93 11.48
CA SER A 353 -22.44 14.55 11.26
C SER A 353 -22.81 15.50 12.40
N GLU A 354 -22.60 15.14 13.67
CA GLU A 354 -22.79 16.06 14.79
C GLU A 354 -21.88 17.30 14.69
N LEU A 355 -20.60 17.12 14.33
CA LEU A 355 -19.67 18.23 14.14
C LEU A 355 -20.11 19.18 13.01
N LYS A 356 -20.66 18.65 11.91
CA LYS A 356 -21.28 19.47 10.86
C LYS A 356 -22.49 20.23 11.37
N LEU A 357 -23.36 19.61 12.18
CA LEU A 357 -24.50 20.29 12.80
C LEU A 357 -24.05 21.44 13.71
N LYS A 358 -23.02 21.24 14.53
CA LYS A 358 -22.43 22.28 15.40
C LYS A 358 -21.80 23.44 14.63
N ASN A 359 -21.40 23.23 13.38
CA ASN A 359 -20.89 24.27 12.47
C ASN A 359 -22.01 24.93 11.63
N GLU A 360 -23.18 24.31 11.55
CA GLU A 360 -24.40 24.87 10.92
C GLU A 360 -25.28 25.64 11.93
N SER A 361 -24.93 25.62 13.23
CA SER A 361 -25.68 26.23 14.34
C SER A 361 -25.01 27.51 14.84
#